data_AF-A0A957M5X4-F1
#
_entry.id   AF-A0A957M5X4-F1
#
_cell.length_a   1.000
_cell.length_b   1.000
_cell.length_c   1.000
_cell.angle_alpha   90.00
_cell.angle_beta   90.00
_cell.angle_gamma   90.00
#
_symmetry.space_group_name_H-M   'P 1'
#
loop_
_entity.id
_entity.type
_entity.pdbx_description
1 polymer ?
#
loop_
_entity_poly.entity_id
_entity_poly.type
_entity_poly.pdbx_seq_one_letter_code
_entity_poly.pdbx_strand_id
1 'polypeptide(L)'
;MRIIEVRPMEDMVLLVIADDGRTGHFDVTPYLEFEAFESLRDQREFAKVTNGGFFVEWGSGADLSADTIEAHWVVVELAGYFQF
;
A
#
# COMPACT_ATOMS: atom_id res chain seq x y z
N MET A 1 -1.64 0.70 -12.73
CA MET A 1 -2.38 -0.52 -12.32
C MET A 1 -3.73 -0.20 -11.66
N ARG A 2 -4.64 -1.17 -11.42
CA ARG A 2 -5.78 -1.02 -10.48
C ARG A 2 -5.56 -1.87 -9.23
N ILE A 3 -5.74 -1.29 -8.05
CA ILE A 3 -5.59 -1.93 -6.75
C ILE A 3 -6.89 -2.67 -6.42
N ILE A 4 -6.81 -4.00 -6.31
CA ILE A 4 -7.96 -4.82 -5.93
C ILE A 4 -8.06 -4.97 -4.41
N GLU A 5 -6.93 -4.98 -3.73
CA GLU A 5 -6.85 -5.11 -2.27
C GLU A 5 -5.62 -4.40 -1.73
N VAL A 6 -5.76 -3.81 -0.56
CA VAL A 6 -4.66 -3.24 0.22
C VAL A 6 -4.80 -3.73 1.66
N ARG A 7 -3.69 -4.15 2.27
CA ARG A 7 -3.63 -4.50 3.68
C ARG A 7 -2.48 -3.75 4.36
N PRO A 8 -2.75 -3.03 5.46
CA PRO A 8 -1.67 -2.45 6.25
C PRO A 8 -0.89 -3.56 6.97
N MET A 9 0.41 -3.41 7.02
CA MET A 9 1.35 -4.25 7.75
C MET A 9 2.07 -3.43 8.83
N GLU A 10 2.99 -4.07 9.55
CA GLU A 10 3.92 -3.38 10.44
C GLU A 10 4.88 -2.48 9.63
N ASP A 11 5.63 -1.63 10.33
CA ASP A 11 6.66 -0.75 9.76
C ASP A 11 6.18 0.13 8.60
N MET A 12 4.91 0.58 8.65
CA MET A 12 4.29 1.45 7.64
C MET A 12 4.32 0.87 6.22
N VAL A 13 4.28 -0.46 6.10
CA VAL A 13 4.22 -1.16 4.82
C VAL A 13 2.78 -1.48 4.44
N LEU A 14 2.45 -1.31 3.16
CA LEU A 14 1.21 -1.81 2.56
C LEU A 14 1.51 -3.08 1.76
N LEU A 15 0.75 -4.14 1.99
CA LEU A 15 0.60 -5.22 1.02
C LEU A 15 -0.46 -4.81 0.00
N VAL A 16 -0.08 -4.77 -1.28
CA VAL A 16 -0.95 -4.32 -2.37
C VAL A 16 -1.13 -5.47 -3.35
N ILE A 17 -2.38 -5.76 -3.71
CA ILE A 17 -2.73 -6.72 -4.75
C ILE A 17 -3.31 -5.95 -5.93
N ALA A 18 -2.73 -6.14 -7.12
CA ALA A 18 -3.16 -5.52 -8.37
C ALA A 18 -4.09 -6.45 -9.17
N ASP A 19 -4.86 -5.86 -10.08
CA ASP A 19 -5.82 -6.58 -10.92
C ASP A 19 -5.21 -7.50 -11.99
N ASP A 20 -3.92 -7.34 -12.26
CA ASP A 20 -3.14 -8.23 -13.13
C ASP A 20 -2.51 -9.43 -12.40
N GLY A 21 -2.83 -9.59 -11.11
CA GLY A 21 -2.36 -10.70 -10.27
C GLY A 21 -1.01 -10.45 -9.59
N ARG A 22 -0.32 -9.33 -9.86
CA ARG A 22 0.87 -8.94 -9.09
C ARG A 22 0.49 -8.59 -7.66
N THR A 23 1.35 -9.00 -6.73
CA THR A 23 1.29 -8.61 -5.32
C THR A 23 2.61 -7.97 -4.95
N GLY A 24 2.60 -6.92 -4.14
CA GLY A 24 3.83 -6.26 -3.72
C GLY A 24 3.73 -5.56 -2.37
N HIS A 25 4.89 -5.33 -1.77
CA HIS A 25 5.02 -4.50 -0.57
C HIS A 25 5.38 -3.08 -0.97
N PHE A 26 4.72 -2.09 -0.38
CA PHE A 26 4.97 -0.68 -0.62
C PHE A 26 5.25 0.01 0.72
N ASP A 27 6.47 0.54 0.87
CA ASP A 27 6.91 1.26 2.06
C ASP A 27 6.45 2.72 2.02
N VAL A 28 5.63 3.12 3.00
CA VAL A 28 5.09 4.48 3.10
C VAL A 28 6.04 5.41 3.86
N THR A 29 7.07 4.90 4.52
CA THR A 29 8.03 5.67 5.32
C THR A 29 8.63 6.88 4.59
N PRO A 30 9.01 6.81 3.30
CA PRO A 30 9.55 7.96 2.58
C PRO A 30 8.59 9.15 2.50
N TYR A 31 7.27 8.91 2.57
CA TYR A 31 6.27 9.96 2.45
C TYR A 31 5.94 10.64 3.79
N LEU A 32 6.37 10.05 4.92
CA LEU A 32 6.12 10.60 6.25
C LEU A 32 6.88 11.92 6.51
N GLU A 33 7.79 12.34 5.63
CA GLU A 33 8.42 13.66 5.70
C GLU A 33 7.47 14.80 5.30
N PHE A 34 6.38 14.50 4.59
CA PHE A 34 5.41 15.50 4.14
C PHE A 34 4.29 15.68 5.17
N GLU A 35 3.92 16.94 5.42
CA GLU A 35 2.92 17.33 6.42
C GLU A 35 1.58 16.58 6.27
N ALA A 36 1.15 16.31 5.02
CA ALA A 36 -0.08 15.56 4.75
C ALA A 36 -0.09 14.16 5.38
N PHE A 37 1.08 13.52 5.50
CA PHE A 37 1.24 12.15 5.97
C PHE A 37 1.62 12.06 7.46
N GLU A 38 1.75 13.19 8.17
CA GLU A 38 2.22 13.22 9.56
C GLU A 38 1.40 12.31 10.49
N SER A 39 0.08 12.26 10.27
CA SER A 39 -0.83 11.37 11.04
C SER A 39 -0.48 9.89 10.91
N LEU A 40 0.13 9.47 9.80
CA LEU A 40 0.45 8.07 9.54
C LEU A 40 1.63 7.57 10.37
N ARG A 41 2.36 8.45 11.07
CA ARG A 41 3.36 8.04 12.07
C ARG A 41 2.73 7.23 13.21
N ASP A 42 1.42 7.37 13.46
CA ASP A 42 0.67 6.48 14.33
C ASP A 42 0.20 5.26 13.54
N GLN A 43 0.70 4.07 13.90
CA GLN A 43 0.33 2.80 13.28
C GLN A 43 -1.19 2.56 13.24
N ARG A 44 -1.93 3.08 14.22
CA ARG A 44 -3.39 2.93 14.28
C ARG A 44 -4.11 3.80 13.26
N GLU A 45 -3.55 4.96 12.91
CA GLU A 45 -4.06 5.80 11.82
C GLU A 45 -3.65 5.20 10.48
N PHE A 46 -2.41 4.76 10.34
CA PHE A 46 -1.93 4.05 9.15
C PHE A 46 -2.78 2.82 8.80
N ALA A 47 -3.19 2.04 9.82
CA ALA A 47 -4.02 0.85 9.62
C ALA A 47 -5.44 1.14 9.07
N LYS A 48 -5.87 2.41 9.00
CA LYS A 48 -7.17 2.81 8.45
C LYS A 48 -7.13 3.13 6.96
N VAL A 49 -6.10 2.65 6.25
CA VAL A 49 -5.98 2.78 4.80
C VAL A 49 -7.25 2.29 4.10
N THR A 50 -7.74 3.07 3.13
CA THR A 50 -8.92 2.76 2.32
C THR A 50 -8.51 2.61 0.86
N ASN A 51 -9.07 1.61 0.17
CA ASN A 51 -8.81 1.35 -1.25
C ASN A 51 -9.80 2.12 -2.14
N GLY A 52 -9.30 3.10 -2.90
CA GLY A 52 -10.05 3.83 -3.93
C GLY A 52 -9.94 3.22 -5.34
N GLY A 53 -9.21 2.11 -5.51
CA GLY A 53 -8.99 1.41 -6.77
C GLY A 53 -7.83 1.97 -7.59
N PHE A 54 -7.77 3.29 -7.78
CA PHE A 54 -6.65 3.96 -8.48
C PHE A 54 -5.77 4.80 -7.54
N PHE A 55 -6.07 4.75 -6.25
CA PHE A 55 -5.32 5.36 -5.17
C PHE A 55 -5.67 4.65 -3.86
N VAL A 56 -4.86 4.85 -2.83
CA VAL A 56 -5.22 4.58 -1.43
C VAL A 56 -5.32 5.89 -0.68
N GLU A 57 -6.17 5.95 0.32
CA GLU A 57 -6.36 7.16 1.13
C GLU A 57 -6.49 6.82 2.62
N TRP A 58 -6.25 7.82 3.47
CA TRP A 58 -6.44 7.75 4.91
C TRP A 58 -7.44 8.80 5.38
N GLY A 59 -7.94 8.65 6.62
CA GLY A 59 -8.92 9.59 7.20
C GLY A 59 -8.44 11.04 7.33
N SER A 60 -7.13 11.29 7.25
CA SER A 60 -6.55 12.63 7.17
C SER A 60 -6.74 13.32 5.82
N GLY A 61 -7.16 12.57 4.79
CA GLY A 61 -7.22 13.03 3.40
C GLY A 61 -5.90 12.88 2.64
N ALA A 62 -4.85 12.34 3.26
CA ALA A 62 -3.64 11.94 2.55
C ALA A 62 -3.94 10.77 1.61
N ASP A 63 -3.39 10.80 0.41
CA ASP A 63 -3.57 9.76 -0.60
C ASP A 63 -2.27 9.44 -1.35
N LEU A 64 -2.19 8.22 -1.88
CA LEU A 64 -1.12 7.80 -2.78
C LEU A 64 -1.72 7.15 -4.02
N SER A 65 -1.35 7.65 -5.19
CA SER A 65 -1.82 7.11 -6.46
C SER A 65 -1.30 5.69 -6.71
N ALA A 66 -2.09 4.90 -7.45
CA ALA A 66 -1.67 3.57 -7.87
C ALA A 66 -0.37 3.61 -8.69
N ASP A 67 -0.12 4.66 -9.47
CA ASP A 67 1.12 4.82 -10.24
C ASP A 67 2.34 5.03 -9.33
N THR A 68 2.17 5.79 -8.24
CA THR A 68 3.23 5.99 -7.24
C THR A 68 3.57 4.68 -6.56
N ILE A 69 2.55 3.90 -6.21
CA ILE A 69 2.72 2.58 -5.61
C ILE A 69 3.42 1.64 -6.59
N GLU A 70 2.95 1.57 -7.83
CA GLU A 70 3.50 0.67 -8.86
C GLU A 70 4.97 0.97 -9.17
N ALA A 71 5.36 2.24 -9.10
CA ALA A 71 6.73 2.66 -9.37
C ALA A 71 7.72 2.28 -8.25
N HIS A 72 7.27 2.10 -7.01
CA HIS A 72 8.16 1.93 -5.85
C HIS A 72 7.89 0.70 -5.00
N TRP A 73 6.84 -0.08 -5.29
CA TRP A 73 6.60 -1.34 -4.61
C TRP A 73 7.67 -2.38 -4.96
N VAL A 74 7.87 -3.33 -4.05
CA VAL A 74 8.65 -4.53 -4.29
C VAL A 74 7.66 -5.66 -4.55
N VAL A 75 7.58 -6.10 -5.82
CA VAL A 75 6.74 -7.23 -6.23
C VAL A 75 7.25 -8.50 -5.53
N VAL A 76 6.35 -9.21 -4.87
CA VAL A 76 6.63 -10.50 -4.26
C VAL A 76 6.12 -11.60 -5.17
N GLU A 77 6.98 -12.57 -5.47
CA GLU A 77 6.51 -13.80 -6.11
C GLU A 77 5.80 -14.64 -5.05
N LEU A 78 4.53 -14.95 -5.30
CA LEU A 78 3.85 -16.03 -4.59
C LEU A 78 4.57 -17.32 -5.00
N ALA A 79 5.57 -17.73 -4.20
CA ALA A 79 6.25 -19.00 -4.37
C ALA A 79 5.18 -20.09 -4.56
N GLY A 80 5.22 -20.75 -5.71
CA GLY A 80 4.19 -21.68 -6.15
C GLY A 80 3.95 -22.79 -5.14
N TYR A 81 2.89 -22.67 -4.36
CA TYR A 81 2.27 -23.79 -3.65
C TYR A 81 1.31 -24.50 -4.61
N PHE A 82 1.86 -25.12 -5.64
CA PHE A 82 1.20 -26.25 -6.30
C PHE A 82 2.11 -27.46 -6.12
N GLN A 83 1.88 -28.19 -5.03
CA GLN A 83 2.31 -29.57 -4.91
C GLN A 83 1.11 -30.38 -4.43
N PHE A 84 0.32 -30.86 -5.39
CA PHE A 84 -0.51 -32.06 -5.28
C PHE A 84 -0.51 -32.75 -6.64
#